data_AF-A0A839QDY1-F1
#
_entry.id   AF-A0A839QDY1-F1
#
_cell.length_a   1.000
_cell.length_b   1.000
_cell.length_c   1.000
_cell.angle_alpha   90.00
_cell.angle_beta   90.00
_cell.angle_gamma   90.00
#
_symmetry.space_group_name_H-M   'P 1'
#
loop_
_entity.id
_entity.type
_entity.pdbx_description
1 polymer ?
#
loop_
_entity_poly.entity_id
_entity_poly.type
_entity_poly.pdbx_seq_one_letter_code
_entity_poly.pdbx_strand_id
1 'polypeptide(L)'
;MADLRERLWKGGRLRSTATAASAADMDRSKFADYADFVQPIHAQPSHRVLALLRGEREGALNLELAEADPRDEDALTKARSGYEAAVARSLGVTAGADAPAGKWLAQTVRLAWRGRLLARLESDLRTRLFEAAEEAAVKVFAANLRDVLLAAPAGNRTVLGLDPGLRTGVKAAVVDGTGKVVDIATIYPHAPANKWNESLATLAALAKKHGTELIAVGNGTASRETDKLAGELIALLTDKPAKVIVSEAGASVYSASALASAELPELDVSIRGAVSIARRLQDPLAELVKIEPKSIGVGQYQHDLNPTKLDRSLDAVVEDCVNAVGVDVNTASPSLLARVAGVGPLLSRNIVEYRDANGPFATRRALLKVPRLGAKAFEQCAGFLRVSGGKEPLDALAVHPEAYALAKKLLSAAGTGSVATLDASAFVDD
;
A
#
# COMPACT_ATOMS: atom_id res chain seq x y z
N MET A 1 -18.90 35.32 -3.45
CA MET A 1 -18.23 34.27 -2.62
C MET A 1 -17.23 33.45 -3.41
N ALA A 2 -17.58 32.88 -4.57
CA ALA A 2 -16.64 32.12 -5.41
C ALA A 2 -15.37 32.91 -5.77
N ASP A 3 -15.51 34.17 -6.19
CA ASP A 3 -14.37 35.02 -6.56
C ASP A 3 -13.41 35.29 -5.39
N LEU A 4 -13.95 35.49 -4.18
CA LEU A 4 -13.13 35.69 -2.97
C LEU A 4 -12.39 34.41 -2.60
N ARG A 5 -13.03 33.25 -2.76
CA ARG A 5 -12.41 31.94 -2.55
C ARG A 5 -11.24 31.72 -3.50
N GLU A 6 -11.44 31.96 -4.79
CA GLU A 6 -10.39 31.77 -5.81
C GLU A 6 -9.25 32.79 -5.67
N ARG A 7 -9.58 34.04 -5.31
CA ARG A 7 -8.56 35.04 -4.97
C ARG A 7 -7.72 34.60 -3.77
N LEU A 8 -8.36 34.07 -2.72
CA LEU A 8 -7.69 33.61 -1.51
C LEU A 8 -6.89 32.32 -1.74
N TRP A 9 -7.36 31.42 -2.61
CA TRP A 9 -6.61 30.25 -3.05
C TRP A 9 -5.31 30.63 -3.76
N LYS A 10 -5.38 31.60 -4.68
CA LYS A 10 -4.21 32.03 -5.47
C LYS A 10 -3.23 32.89 -4.66
N GLY A 11 -3.73 33.82 -3.85
CA GLY A 11 -2.91 34.83 -3.15
C GLY A 11 -2.68 34.56 -1.66
N GLY A 12 -3.50 33.74 -1.02
CA GLY A 12 -3.45 33.47 0.42
C GLY A 12 -2.27 32.61 0.83
N ARG A 13 -1.91 32.73 2.11
CA ARG A 13 -0.81 31.99 2.73
C ARG A 13 -1.35 31.08 3.82
N LEU A 14 -0.83 29.85 3.86
CA LEU A 14 -0.98 28.97 5.01
C LEU A 14 0.16 29.28 5.98
N ARG A 15 -0.19 29.71 7.18
CA ARG A 15 0.72 29.95 8.30
C ARG A 15 0.62 28.78 9.28
N SER A 16 1.76 28.37 9.82
CA SER A 16 1.85 27.49 10.97
C SER A 16 2.76 28.11 12.02
N THR A 17 2.33 28.05 13.27
CA THR A 17 3.13 28.49 14.44
C THR A 17 3.09 27.43 15.53
N ALA A 18 4.18 27.27 16.27
CA ALA A 18 4.20 26.43 17.48
C ALA A 18 3.13 26.89 18.48
N THR A 19 2.46 25.93 19.14
CA THR A 19 1.56 26.25 20.24
C THR A 19 2.35 26.64 21.48
N ALA A 20 1.77 27.46 22.37
CA ALA A 20 2.43 27.84 23.62
C ALA A 20 2.83 26.61 24.47
N ALA A 21 2.05 25.52 24.38
CA ALA A 21 2.31 24.27 25.09
C ALA A 21 3.49 23.47 24.53
N SER A 22 3.83 23.64 23.25
CA SER A 22 4.90 22.88 22.58
C SER A 22 6.14 23.72 22.28
N ALA A 23 6.08 25.04 22.47
CA ALA A 23 7.16 25.98 22.13
C ALA A 23 8.50 25.65 22.78
N ALA A 24 8.52 25.17 24.04
CA ALA A 24 9.75 24.89 24.78
C ALA A 24 10.55 23.68 24.25
N ASP A 25 9.86 22.68 23.67
CA ASP A 25 10.46 21.45 23.16
C ASP A 25 10.39 21.34 21.63
N MET A 26 9.97 22.40 20.94
CA MET A 26 9.69 22.37 19.50
C MET A 26 10.92 22.05 18.66
N ASP A 27 12.11 22.50 19.06
CA ASP A 27 13.37 22.21 18.34
C ASP A 27 13.72 20.72 18.31
N ARG A 28 13.15 19.92 19.21
CA ARG A 28 13.31 18.46 19.27
C ARG A 28 12.07 17.73 18.73
N SER A 29 11.05 18.47 18.33
CA SER A 29 9.81 17.93 17.81
C SER A 29 9.96 17.50 16.35
N LYS A 30 9.20 16.48 15.96
CA LYS A 30 9.03 16.09 14.55
C LYS A 30 8.35 17.16 13.68
N PHE A 31 7.87 18.24 14.31
CA PHE A 31 7.24 19.38 13.65
C PHE A 31 8.11 20.65 13.65
N ALA A 32 9.39 20.57 14.04
CA ALA A 32 10.29 21.72 14.16
C ALA A 32 10.32 22.59 12.89
N ASP A 33 10.39 21.96 11.71
CA ASP A 33 10.38 22.63 10.40
C ASP A 33 9.11 23.46 10.13
N TYR A 34 8.06 23.25 10.90
CA TYR A 34 6.74 23.89 10.76
C TYR A 34 6.41 24.86 11.91
N ALA A 35 7.36 25.09 12.84
CA ALA A 35 7.17 25.91 14.03
C ALA A 35 7.00 27.42 13.74
N ASP A 36 7.60 27.90 12.65
CA ASP A 36 7.34 29.22 12.07
C ASP A 36 7.37 29.10 10.55
N PHE A 37 6.24 28.71 9.99
CA PHE A 37 6.12 28.37 8.57
C PHE A 37 5.04 29.22 7.90
N VAL A 38 5.37 29.76 6.72
CA VAL A 38 4.44 30.52 5.87
C VAL A 38 4.73 30.18 4.42
N GLN A 39 3.71 29.70 3.70
CA GLN A 39 3.83 29.41 2.26
C GLN A 39 2.49 29.62 1.51
N PRO A 40 2.50 29.80 0.18
CA PRO A 40 1.27 29.90 -0.62
C PRO A 40 0.40 28.66 -0.48
N ILE A 41 -0.90 28.84 -0.22
CA ILE A 41 -1.80 27.70 0.02
C ILE A 41 -1.91 26.75 -1.17
N HIS A 42 -2.01 27.29 -2.40
CA HIS A 42 -2.18 26.47 -3.60
C HIS A 42 -0.93 25.68 -4.01
N ALA A 43 0.25 26.00 -3.45
CA ALA A 43 1.52 25.42 -3.85
C ALA A 43 2.06 24.40 -2.82
N GLN A 44 1.24 23.95 -1.87
CA GLN A 44 1.68 23.00 -0.85
C GLN A 44 1.82 21.58 -1.41
N PRO A 45 2.97 20.92 -1.22
CA PRO A 45 3.10 19.48 -1.46
C PRO A 45 2.22 18.67 -0.50
N SER A 46 1.73 17.51 -0.94
CA SER A 46 0.82 16.66 -0.16
C SER A 46 1.39 16.24 1.20
N HIS A 47 2.64 15.75 1.25
CA HIS A 47 3.29 15.33 2.50
C HIS A 47 3.36 16.46 3.53
N ARG A 48 3.52 17.71 3.06
CA ARG A 48 3.59 18.88 3.93
C ARG A 48 2.23 19.25 4.50
N VAL A 49 1.19 19.21 3.66
CA VAL A 49 -0.20 19.41 4.12
C VAL A 49 -0.55 18.39 5.22
N LEU A 50 -0.24 17.11 5.00
CA LEU A 50 -0.50 16.05 5.97
C LEU A 50 0.29 16.25 7.27
N ALA A 51 1.57 16.64 7.18
CA ALA A 51 2.40 16.93 8.35
C ALA A 51 1.85 18.11 9.18
N LEU A 52 1.44 19.20 8.52
CA LEU A 52 0.85 20.38 9.15
C LEU A 52 -0.46 20.02 9.88
N LEU A 53 -1.39 19.36 9.18
CA LEU A 53 -2.68 18.95 9.75
C LEU A 53 -2.52 17.95 10.90
N ARG A 54 -1.51 17.08 10.83
CA ARG A 54 -1.18 16.18 11.93
C ARG A 54 -0.61 16.94 13.13
N GLY A 55 0.30 17.89 12.90
CA GLY A 55 0.85 18.73 13.96
C GLY A 55 -0.22 19.54 14.68
N GLU A 56 -1.21 20.04 13.95
CA GLU A 56 -2.38 20.70 14.55
C GLU A 56 -3.22 19.73 15.39
N ARG A 57 -3.54 18.55 14.86
CA ARG A 57 -4.32 17.52 15.56
C ARG A 57 -3.64 17.02 16.83
N GLU A 58 -2.32 16.92 16.82
CA GLU A 58 -1.50 16.55 17.98
C GLU A 58 -1.25 17.74 18.93
N GLY A 59 -1.79 18.94 18.63
CA GLY A 59 -1.69 20.14 19.48
C GLY A 59 -0.32 20.82 19.46
N ALA A 60 0.57 20.43 18.54
CA ALA A 60 1.90 21.00 18.40
C ALA A 60 1.92 22.29 17.55
N LEU A 61 1.01 22.41 16.59
CA LEU A 61 0.95 23.55 15.67
C LEU A 61 -0.42 24.23 15.72
N ASN A 62 -0.44 25.54 15.50
CA ASN A 62 -1.64 26.30 15.14
C ASN A 62 -1.56 26.65 13.65
N LEU A 63 -2.59 26.33 12.87
CA LEU A 63 -2.66 26.68 11.46
C LEU A 63 -3.67 27.79 11.23
N GLU A 64 -3.25 28.81 10.47
CA GLU A 64 -4.08 29.95 10.09
C GLU A 64 -3.95 30.20 8.58
N LEU A 65 -5.05 30.58 7.94
CA LEU A 65 -5.03 31.06 6.57
C LEU A 65 -5.06 32.60 6.55
N ALA A 66 -3.99 33.20 6.03
CA ALA A 66 -3.83 34.64 5.93
C ALA A 66 -4.05 35.14 4.48
N GLU A 67 -4.55 36.37 4.35
CA GLU A 67 -4.83 36.98 3.04
C GLU A 67 -3.58 37.28 2.20
N ALA A 68 -2.43 37.41 2.87
CA ALA A 68 -1.08 37.58 2.32
C ALA A 68 -0.05 37.04 3.34
N ASP A 69 1.24 37.34 3.16
CA ASP A 69 2.26 36.95 4.14
C ASP A 69 2.03 37.69 5.47
N PRO A 70 1.75 36.99 6.58
CA PRO A 70 1.49 37.61 7.88
C PRO A 70 2.76 38.19 8.53
N ARG A 71 3.94 38.00 7.93
CA ARG A 71 5.20 38.63 8.35
C ARG A 71 5.40 40.01 7.70
N ASP A 72 4.56 40.37 6.72
CA ASP A 72 4.56 41.65 6.01
C ASP A 72 3.24 42.38 6.28
N GLU A 73 3.24 43.28 7.27
CA GLU A 73 2.06 44.03 7.71
C GLU A 73 1.46 44.92 6.61
N ASP A 74 2.29 45.50 5.74
CA ASP A 74 1.86 46.37 4.66
C ASP A 74 1.17 45.55 3.56
N ALA A 75 1.76 44.41 3.18
CA ALA A 75 1.15 43.49 2.23
C ALA A 75 -0.15 42.90 2.77
N LEU A 76 -0.18 42.50 4.04
CA LEU A 76 -1.37 41.96 4.70
C LEU A 76 -2.49 43.01 4.75
N THR A 77 -2.18 44.23 5.17
CA THR A 77 -3.14 45.33 5.23
C THR A 77 -3.71 45.65 3.84
N LYS A 78 -2.85 45.77 2.83
CA LYS A 78 -3.26 46.01 1.44
C LYS A 78 -4.14 44.89 0.89
N ALA A 79 -3.74 43.63 1.09
CA ALA A 79 -4.51 42.48 0.63
C ALA A 79 -5.90 42.47 1.28
N ARG A 80 -5.94 42.63 2.60
CA ARG A 80 -7.16 42.65 3.42
C ARG A 80 -8.11 43.78 3.03
N SER A 81 -7.62 45.01 2.83
CA SER A 81 -8.43 46.12 2.32
C SER A 81 -9.09 45.77 0.97
N GLY A 82 -8.40 45.02 0.12
CA GLY A 82 -8.97 44.54 -1.14
C GLY A 82 -10.09 43.51 -0.97
N TYR A 83 -10.08 42.69 0.07
CA TYR A 83 -11.20 41.78 0.40
C TYR A 83 -12.36 42.55 1.03
N GLU A 84 -12.08 43.43 2.00
CA GLU A 84 -13.07 44.31 2.63
C GLU A 84 -13.78 45.18 1.58
N ALA A 85 -13.05 45.74 0.60
CA ALA A 85 -13.65 46.50 -0.50
C ALA A 85 -14.57 45.65 -1.39
N ALA A 86 -14.25 44.38 -1.62
CA ALA A 86 -15.11 43.48 -2.37
C ALA A 86 -16.40 43.14 -1.61
N VAL A 87 -16.31 42.98 -0.29
CA VAL A 87 -17.47 42.80 0.60
C VAL A 87 -18.34 44.07 0.60
N ALA A 88 -17.75 45.25 0.75
CA ALA A 88 -18.46 46.53 0.70
C ALA A 88 -19.23 46.71 -0.62
N ARG A 89 -18.59 46.40 -1.76
CA ARG A 89 -19.25 46.43 -3.08
C ARG A 89 -20.41 45.44 -3.16
N SER A 90 -20.24 44.22 -2.66
CA SER A 90 -21.30 43.20 -2.66
C SER A 90 -22.50 43.58 -1.78
N LEU A 91 -22.30 44.41 -0.76
CA LEU A 91 -23.35 44.92 0.12
C LEU A 91 -23.95 46.26 -0.37
N GLY A 92 -23.47 46.80 -1.49
CA GLY A 92 -23.95 48.08 -2.04
C GLY A 92 -23.59 49.29 -1.17
N VAL A 93 -22.49 49.22 -0.40
CA VAL A 93 -22.05 50.35 0.44
C VAL A 93 -21.52 51.48 -0.44
N THR A 94 -22.25 52.60 -0.49
CA THR A 94 -21.92 53.79 -1.29
C THR A 94 -21.59 55.03 -0.46
N ALA A 95 -21.85 54.99 0.86
CA ALA A 95 -21.56 56.10 1.76
C ALA A 95 -20.05 56.38 1.81
N GLY A 96 -19.67 57.66 1.73
CA GLY A 96 -18.27 58.09 1.85
C GLY A 96 -17.68 57.70 3.21
N ALA A 97 -16.40 57.31 3.24
CA ALA A 97 -15.72 56.79 4.43
C ALA A 97 -15.75 57.74 5.64
N ASP A 98 -15.86 59.05 5.39
CA ASP A 98 -15.86 60.08 6.43
C ASP A 98 -17.24 60.36 7.04
N ALA A 99 -18.32 59.92 6.38
CA ALA A 99 -19.68 60.09 6.89
C ALA A 99 -19.90 59.20 8.13
N PRO A 100 -20.69 59.63 9.15
CA PRO A 100 -20.97 58.80 10.33
C PRO A 100 -21.51 57.40 9.98
N ALA A 101 -22.43 57.32 9.00
CA ALA A 101 -22.93 56.05 8.48
C ALA A 101 -21.85 55.25 7.73
N GLY A 102 -20.96 55.93 7.00
CA GLY A 102 -19.83 55.31 6.29
C GLY A 102 -18.83 54.64 7.24
N LYS A 103 -18.50 55.29 8.37
CA LYS A 103 -17.63 54.71 9.41
C LYS A 103 -18.23 53.44 10.03
N TRP A 104 -19.52 53.49 10.37
CA TRP A 104 -20.23 52.32 10.91
C TRP A 104 -20.31 51.18 9.89
N LEU A 105 -20.65 51.48 8.63
CA LEU A 105 -20.70 50.47 7.56
C LEU A 105 -19.31 49.85 7.29
N ALA A 106 -18.23 50.65 7.29
CA ALA A 106 -16.88 50.15 7.15
C ALA A 106 -16.47 49.20 8.30
N GLN A 107 -16.86 49.53 9.53
CA GLN A 107 -16.68 48.63 10.68
C GLN A 107 -17.46 47.32 10.50
N THR A 108 -18.72 47.39 10.07
CA THR A 108 -19.54 46.19 9.78
C THR A 108 -18.91 45.33 8.69
N VAL A 109 -18.38 45.93 7.62
CA VAL A 109 -17.65 45.21 6.56
C VAL A 109 -16.43 44.48 7.09
N ARG A 110 -15.62 45.12 7.96
CA ARG A 110 -14.45 44.50 8.60
C ARG A 110 -14.85 43.29 9.45
N LEU A 111 -15.89 43.44 10.26
CA LEU A 111 -16.42 42.35 11.10
C LEU A 111 -16.99 41.21 10.27
N ALA A 112 -17.70 41.52 9.18
CA ALA A 112 -18.23 40.52 8.26
C ALA A 112 -17.09 39.74 7.58
N TRP A 113 -16.06 40.43 7.08
CA TRP A 113 -14.90 39.79 6.47
C TRP A 113 -14.18 38.88 7.48
N ARG A 114 -13.63 39.46 8.56
CA ARG A 114 -12.75 38.73 9.48
C ARG A 114 -13.49 37.71 10.33
N GLY A 115 -14.67 38.05 10.83
CA GLY A 115 -15.41 37.23 11.80
C GLY A 115 -16.29 36.15 11.20
N ARG A 116 -16.56 36.18 9.89
CA ARG A 116 -17.49 35.25 9.22
C ARG A 116 -16.98 34.75 7.88
N LEU A 117 -16.67 35.65 6.94
CA LEU A 117 -16.34 35.25 5.57
C LEU A 117 -14.98 34.56 5.48
N LEU A 118 -13.94 35.12 6.12
CA LEU A 118 -12.61 34.53 6.14
C LEU A 118 -12.64 33.13 6.78
N ALA A 119 -13.28 32.98 7.95
CA ALA A 119 -13.41 31.69 8.63
C ALA A 119 -14.11 30.63 7.76
N ARG A 120 -15.18 31.01 7.05
CA ARG A 120 -15.87 30.10 6.12
C ARG A 120 -14.99 29.73 4.94
N LEU A 121 -14.30 30.70 4.34
CA LEU A 121 -13.40 30.45 3.21
C LEU A 121 -12.19 29.62 3.64
N GLU A 122 -11.67 29.84 4.84
CA GLU A 122 -10.61 29.02 5.41
C GLU A 122 -11.06 27.56 5.53
N SER A 123 -12.23 27.30 6.10
CA SER A 123 -12.77 25.93 6.17
C SER A 123 -12.90 25.29 4.78
N ASP A 124 -13.48 26.00 3.80
CA ASP A 124 -13.61 25.52 2.42
C ASP A 124 -12.24 25.18 1.80
N LEU A 125 -11.25 26.08 1.95
CA LEU A 125 -9.93 25.93 1.36
C LEU A 125 -9.09 24.86 2.05
N ARG A 126 -9.26 24.66 3.36
CA ARG A 126 -8.61 23.58 4.10
C ARG A 126 -9.12 22.21 3.67
N THR A 127 -10.44 22.08 3.46
CA THR A 127 -11.02 20.86 2.88
C THR A 127 -10.43 20.58 1.49
N ARG A 128 -10.43 21.58 0.60
CA ARG A 128 -9.83 21.46 -0.74
C ARG A 128 -8.35 21.04 -0.67
N LEU A 129 -7.59 21.64 0.24
CA LEU A 129 -6.17 21.34 0.43
C LEU A 129 -5.96 19.90 0.91
N PHE A 130 -6.75 19.46 1.89
CA PHE A 130 -6.71 18.10 2.41
C PHE A 130 -7.10 17.06 1.34
N GLU A 131 -8.20 17.28 0.61
CA GLU A 131 -8.66 16.37 -0.44
C GLU A 131 -7.60 16.16 -1.53
N ALA A 132 -6.95 17.25 -1.96
CA ALA A 132 -5.86 17.19 -2.94
C ALA A 132 -4.62 16.47 -2.39
N ALA A 133 -4.25 16.73 -1.13
CA ALA A 133 -3.14 16.06 -0.48
C ALA A 133 -3.40 14.56 -0.29
N GLU A 134 -4.62 14.21 0.12
CA GLU A 134 -5.08 12.83 0.28
C GLU A 134 -5.06 12.09 -1.05
N GLU A 135 -5.60 12.65 -2.13
CA GLU A 135 -5.58 12.01 -3.44
C GLU A 135 -4.16 11.73 -3.93
N ALA A 136 -3.25 12.70 -3.77
CA ALA A 136 -1.85 12.53 -4.14
C ALA A 136 -1.15 11.47 -3.25
N ALA A 137 -1.42 11.44 -1.95
CA ALA A 137 -0.85 10.45 -1.04
C ALA A 137 -1.36 9.04 -1.34
N VAL A 138 -2.67 8.87 -1.57
CA VAL A 138 -3.27 7.58 -1.96
C VAL A 138 -2.64 7.05 -3.24
N LYS A 139 -2.40 7.90 -4.25
CA LYS A 139 -1.71 7.50 -5.49
C LYS A 139 -0.30 6.97 -5.25
N VAL A 140 0.47 7.62 -4.37
CA VAL A 140 1.82 7.16 -3.99
C VAL A 140 1.73 5.82 -3.26
N PHE A 141 0.79 5.66 -2.33
CA PHE A 141 0.62 4.41 -1.58
C PHE A 141 0.17 3.26 -2.49
N ALA A 142 -0.71 3.53 -3.43
CA ALA A 142 -1.13 2.58 -4.46
C ALA A 142 0.06 2.11 -5.32
N ALA A 143 0.91 3.05 -5.77
CA ALA A 143 2.12 2.72 -6.53
C ALA A 143 3.11 1.88 -5.70
N ASN A 144 3.37 2.28 -4.45
CA ASN A 144 4.25 1.52 -3.56
C ASN A 144 3.73 0.10 -3.31
N LEU A 145 2.42 -0.05 -3.08
CA LEU A 145 1.82 -1.38 -2.90
C LEU A 145 1.96 -2.23 -4.15
N ARG A 146 1.71 -1.66 -5.34
CA ARG A 146 1.88 -2.34 -6.61
C ARG A 146 3.31 -2.87 -6.79
N ASP A 147 4.31 -2.03 -6.51
CA ASP A 147 5.72 -2.42 -6.63
C ASP A 147 6.09 -3.58 -5.70
N VAL A 148 5.53 -3.57 -4.48
CA VAL A 148 5.76 -4.62 -3.49
C VAL A 148 5.04 -5.92 -3.87
N LEU A 149 3.82 -5.85 -4.43
CA LEU A 149 3.06 -7.01 -4.88
C LEU A 149 3.63 -7.65 -6.15
N LEU A 150 4.19 -6.84 -7.06
CA LEU A 150 4.76 -7.30 -8.33
C LEU A 150 6.27 -7.52 -8.27
N ALA A 151 6.85 -7.52 -7.06
CA ALA A 151 8.24 -7.91 -6.85
C ALA A 151 8.48 -9.32 -7.42
N ALA A 152 9.63 -9.51 -8.07
CA ALA A 152 9.92 -10.76 -8.76
C ALA A 152 9.95 -11.95 -7.77
N PRO A 153 9.18 -13.03 -8.02
CA PRO A 153 9.20 -14.20 -7.17
C PRO A 153 10.51 -14.98 -7.34
N ALA A 154 11.09 -15.47 -6.25
CA ALA A 154 12.26 -16.35 -6.32
C ALA A 154 11.90 -17.80 -6.72
N GLY A 155 10.60 -18.14 -6.67
CA GLY A 155 10.06 -19.42 -7.10
C GLY A 155 10.17 -20.53 -6.06
N ASN A 156 9.97 -21.77 -6.54
CA ASN A 156 9.84 -22.98 -5.73
C ASN A 156 11.19 -23.50 -5.18
N ARG A 157 11.87 -22.67 -4.39
CA ARG A 157 13.20 -22.94 -3.81
C ARG A 157 13.10 -23.03 -2.30
N THR A 158 13.96 -23.82 -1.67
CA THR A 158 14.00 -23.90 -0.20
C THR A 158 14.54 -22.60 0.40
N VAL A 159 13.79 -21.98 1.31
CA VAL A 159 14.12 -20.68 1.91
C VAL A 159 14.26 -20.80 3.43
N LEU A 160 15.37 -20.27 3.96
CA LEU A 160 15.52 -19.95 5.38
C LEU A 160 15.09 -18.50 5.62
N GLY A 161 13.92 -18.30 6.24
CA GLY A 161 13.45 -16.98 6.67
C GLY A 161 13.97 -16.62 8.05
N LEU A 162 14.49 -15.41 8.19
CA LEU A 162 14.99 -14.83 9.43
C LEU A 162 14.20 -13.56 9.73
N ASP A 163 13.45 -13.58 10.84
CA ASP A 163 12.76 -12.42 11.43
C ASP A 163 13.65 -11.81 12.52
N PRO A 164 14.31 -10.66 12.26
CA PRO A 164 15.29 -10.08 13.17
C PRO A 164 14.70 -9.68 14.53
N GLY A 165 15.51 -9.82 15.58
CA GLY A 165 15.14 -9.36 16.91
C GLY A 165 16.32 -9.32 17.87
N LEU A 166 16.29 -8.36 18.80
CA LEU A 166 17.28 -8.21 19.86
C LEU A 166 16.92 -9.10 21.05
N ARG A 167 16.25 -8.51 22.06
CA ARG A 167 15.89 -9.17 23.33
C ARG A 167 15.08 -10.45 23.16
N THR A 168 14.18 -10.51 22.17
CA THR A 168 13.35 -11.69 21.90
C THR A 168 14.02 -12.71 20.98
N GLY A 169 15.26 -12.46 20.54
CA GLY A 169 15.98 -13.30 19.59
C GLY A 169 15.51 -13.16 18.14
N VAL A 170 16.27 -13.73 17.21
CA VAL A 170 15.91 -13.84 15.79
C VAL A 170 15.10 -15.13 15.62
N LYS A 171 13.95 -15.04 14.94
CA LYS A 171 13.13 -16.23 14.62
C LYS A 171 13.53 -16.76 13.27
N ALA A 172 13.74 -18.06 13.19
CA ALA A 172 14.13 -18.74 11.98
C ALA A 172 13.04 -19.75 11.59
N ALA A 173 12.67 -19.78 10.32
CA ALA A 173 11.79 -20.78 9.75
C ALA A 173 12.35 -21.24 8.41
N VAL A 174 12.40 -22.56 8.20
CA VAL A 174 12.75 -23.16 6.92
C VAL A 174 11.46 -23.56 6.22
N VAL A 175 11.26 -23.06 5.00
CA VAL A 175 10.20 -23.51 4.11
C VAL A 175 10.80 -24.24 2.92
N ASP A 176 10.20 -25.37 2.54
CA ASP A 176 10.60 -26.10 1.32
C ASP A 176 10.11 -25.38 0.05
N GLY A 177 10.45 -25.92 -1.12
CA GLY A 177 10.03 -25.34 -2.41
C GLY A 177 8.51 -25.25 -2.64
N THR A 178 7.68 -25.85 -1.79
CA THR A 178 6.21 -25.70 -1.83
C THR A 178 5.69 -24.64 -0.85
N GLY A 179 6.56 -24.07 -0.01
CA GLY A 179 6.22 -23.14 1.06
C GLY A 179 5.76 -23.83 2.35
N LYS A 180 5.88 -25.16 2.44
CA LYS A 180 5.61 -25.91 3.68
C LYS A 180 6.72 -25.66 4.69
N VAL A 181 6.35 -25.40 5.93
CA VAL A 181 7.33 -25.26 7.04
C VAL A 181 7.89 -26.63 7.38
N VAL A 182 9.22 -26.77 7.31
CA VAL A 182 9.93 -28.04 7.56
C VAL A 182 10.82 -28.00 8.80
N ASP A 183 11.15 -26.80 9.30
CA ASP A 183 11.90 -26.63 10.54
C ASP A 183 11.79 -25.20 11.06
N ILE A 184 12.05 -25.01 12.35
CA ILE A 184 12.00 -23.70 13.01
C ILE A 184 13.10 -23.61 14.07
N ALA A 185 13.52 -22.40 14.40
CA ALA A 185 14.35 -22.14 15.57
C ALA A 185 14.15 -20.72 16.10
N THR A 186 14.49 -20.52 17.37
CA THR A 186 14.71 -19.19 17.93
C THR A 186 16.14 -19.12 18.41
N ILE A 187 16.91 -18.19 17.85
CA ILE A 187 18.33 -18.00 18.15
C ILE A 187 18.54 -16.61 18.78
N TYR A 188 19.62 -16.44 19.54
CA TYR A 188 19.88 -15.19 20.26
C TYR A 188 21.28 -14.62 19.94
N PRO A 189 21.56 -14.31 18.66
CA PRO A 189 22.88 -13.87 18.22
C PRO A 189 23.27 -12.49 18.77
N HIS A 190 22.28 -11.63 19.04
CA HIS A 190 22.45 -10.22 19.38
C HIS A 190 22.34 -9.96 20.88
N ALA A 191 22.53 -8.71 21.29
CA ALA A 191 22.32 -8.29 22.67
C ALA A 191 20.86 -8.56 23.11
N PRO A 192 20.64 -8.99 24.37
CA PRO A 192 21.61 -9.10 25.46
C PRO A 192 22.38 -10.43 25.53
N ALA A 193 21.97 -11.46 24.79
CA ALA A 193 22.53 -12.80 24.93
C ALA A 193 23.88 -12.98 24.22
N ASN A 194 24.09 -12.29 23.09
CA ASN A 194 25.32 -12.29 22.30
C ASN A 194 25.83 -13.69 21.91
N LYS A 195 24.91 -14.64 21.64
CA LYS A 195 25.24 -16.04 21.31
C LYS A 195 25.50 -16.23 19.81
N TRP A 196 26.45 -15.47 19.25
CA TRP A 196 26.71 -15.41 17.81
C TRP A 196 27.09 -16.77 17.21
N ASN A 197 28.12 -17.43 17.74
CA ASN A 197 28.64 -18.70 17.21
C ASN A 197 27.65 -19.86 17.39
N GLU A 198 26.94 -19.92 18.51
CA GLU A 198 25.86 -20.90 18.74
C GLU A 198 24.76 -20.74 17.69
N SER A 199 24.36 -19.50 17.43
CA SER A 199 23.36 -19.17 16.43
C SER A 199 23.81 -19.56 15.02
N LEU A 200 25.06 -19.28 14.64
CA LEU A 200 25.64 -19.71 13.36
C LEU A 200 25.62 -21.25 13.22
N ALA A 201 25.98 -21.98 14.27
CA ALA A 201 25.97 -23.43 14.25
C ALA A 201 24.55 -23.99 14.05
N THR A 202 23.55 -23.43 14.77
CA THR A 202 22.14 -23.80 14.59
C THR A 202 21.65 -23.52 13.17
N LEU A 203 21.91 -22.32 12.63
CA LEU A 203 21.48 -21.97 11.27
C LEU A 203 22.19 -22.81 10.21
N ALA A 204 23.48 -23.12 10.38
CA ALA A 204 24.22 -23.97 9.48
C ALA A 204 23.68 -25.42 9.48
N ALA A 205 23.28 -25.93 10.64
CA ALA A 205 22.64 -27.25 10.73
C ALA A 205 21.29 -27.27 9.99
N LEU A 206 20.45 -26.25 10.20
CA LEU A 206 19.18 -26.10 9.48
C LEU A 206 19.40 -26.00 7.96
N ALA A 207 20.30 -25.13 7.54
CA ALA A 207 20.57 -24.88 6.13
C ALA A 207 21.06 -26.14 5.40
N LYS A 208 21.98 -26.90 6.02
CA LYS A 208 22.50 -28.16 5.47
C LYS A 208 21.44 -29.26 5.46
N LYS A 209 20.67 -29.41 6.55
CA LYS A 209 19.65 -30.46 6.70
C LYS A 209 18.60 -30.38 5.58
N HIS A 210 18.21 -29.17 5.18
CA HIS A 210 17.12 -28.95 4.24
C HIS A 210 17.56 -28.50 2.85
N GLY A 211 18.87 -28.38 2.60
CA GLY A 211 19.39 -27.90 1.31
C GLY A 211 18.91 -26.48 1.00
N THR A 212 19.09 -25.55 1.94
CA THR A 212 18.66 -24.16 1.78
C THR A 212 19.34 -23.51 0.58
N GLU A 213 18.55 -22.94 -0.31
CA GLU A 213 19.00 -22.26 -1.52
C GLU A 213 18.99 -20.73 -1.37
N LEU A 214 18.09 -20.24 -0.52
CA LEU A 214 17.86 -18.81 -0.30
C LEU A 214 17.75 -18.49 1.18
N ILE A 215 18.24 -17.32 1.58
CA ILE A 215 18.06 -16.76 2.92
C ILE A 215 17.28 -15.45 2.80
N ALA A 216 16.09 -15.39 3.39
CA ALA A 216 15.28 -14.18 3.48
C ALA A 216 15.52 -13.50 4.84
N VAL A 217 15.92 -12.24 4.85
CA VAL A 217 16.12 -11.47 6.09
C VAL A 217 15.12 -10.32 6.14
N GLY A 218 14.28 -10.28 7.19
CA GLY A 218 13.38 -9.16 7.43
C GLY A 218 14.12 -7.83 7.56
N ASN A 219 13.52 -6.73 7.11
CA ASN A 219 14.14 -5.40 7.13
C ASN A 219 13.84 -4.57 8.39
N GLY A 220 13.42 -5.20 9.49
CA GLY A 220 13.08 -4.56 10.75
C GLY A 220 14.22 -4.27 11.70
N THR A 221 13.87 -4.29 12.99
CA THR A 221 14.80 -4.01 14.09
C THR A 221 15.89 -5.07 14.16
N ALA A 222 17.15 -4.65 14.20
CA ALA A 222 18.33 -5.52 14.14
C ALA A 222 18.52 -6.28 12.81
N SER A 223 17.89 -5.81 11.73
CA SER A 223 18.08 -6.36 10.38
C SER A 223 19.52 -6.26 9.88
N ARG A 224 20.23 -5.17 10.17
CA ARG A 224 21.65 -4.98 9.76
C ARG A 224 22.56 -6.02 10.39
N GLU A 225 22.39 -6.27 11.68
CA GLU A 225 23.14 -7.25 12.44
C GLU A 225 22.81 -8.68 12.00
N THR A 226 21.53 -8.95 11.69
CA THR A 226 21.06 -10.26 11.19
C THR A 226 21.51 -10.50 9.74
N ASP A 227 21.58 -9.46 8.93
CA ASP A 227 22.13 -9.50 7.57
C ASP A 227 23.62 -9.85 7.57
N LYS A 228 24.38 -9.30 8.53
CA LYS A 228 25.77 -9.69 8.78
C LYS A 228 25.88 -11.15 9.20
N LEU A 229 25.05 -11.62 10.14
CA LEU A 229 25.00 -13.02 10.58
C LEU A 229 24.74 -13.97 9.39
N ALA A 230 23.79 -13.62 8.53
CA ALA A 230 23.47 -14.41 7.34
C ALA A 230 24.64 -14.42 6.33
N GLY A 231 25.41 -13.33 6.20
CA GLY A 231 26.62 -13.30 5.40
C GLY A 231 27.72 -14.24 5.92
N GLU A 232 27.94 -14.26 7.23
CA GLU A 232 28.89 -15.19 7.87
C GLU A 232 28.43 -16.64 7.76
N LEU A 233 27.12 -16.90 7.89
CA LEU A 233 26.52 -18.22 7.65
C LEU A 233 26.82 -18.72 6.23
N ILE A 234 26.62 -17.88 5.20
CA ILE A 234 26.91 -18.25 3.81
C ILE A 234 28.37 -18.66 3.63
N ALA A 235 29.31 -17.99 4.30
CA ALA A 235 30.72 -18.35 4.25
C ALA A 235 31.04 -19.73 4.86
N LEU A 236 30.20 -20.23 5.75
CA LEU A 236 30.32 -21.56 6.38
C LEU A 236 29.66 -22.70 5.57
N LEU A 237 28.90 -22.37 4.52
CA LEU A 237 28.17 -23.33 3.70
C LEU A 237 28.89 -23.59 2.37
N THR A 238 28.86 -24.84 1.92
CA THR A 238 29.46 -25.23 0.63
C THR A 238 28.65 -24.71 -0.55
N ASP A 239 27.32 -24.87 -0.52
CA ASP A 239 26.41 -24.56 -1.63
C ASP A 239 25.98 -23.08 -1.67
N LYS A 240 26.58 -22.23 -0.82
CA LYS A 240 26.44 -20.75 -0.73
C LYS A 240 25.08 -20.20 -1.20
N PRO A 241 24.02 -20.27 -0.35
CA PRO A 241 22.71 -19.74 -0.70
C PRO A 241 22.76 -18.23 -0.94
N ALA A 242 21.84 -17.73 -1.79
CA ALA A 242 21.71 -16.30 -1.99
C ALA A 242 20.91 -15.67 -0.84
N LYS A 243 21.38 -14.52 -0.33
CA LYS A 243 20.69 -13.75 0.71
C LYS A 243 19.94 -12.58 0.09
N VAL A 244 18.71 -12.36 0.53
CA VAL A 244 17.85 -11.27 0.09
C VAL A 244 17.20 -10.59 1.30
N ILE A 245 17.22 -9.26 1.31
CA ILE A 245 16.45 -8.47 2.27
C ILE A 245 14.99 -8.42 1.81
N VAL A 246 14.07 -8.74 2.70
CA VAL A 246 12.63 -8.80 2.44
C VAL A 246 11.91 -7.83 3.37
N SER A 247 10.91 -7.13 2.86
CA SER A 247 10.05 -6.29 3.71
C SER A 247 9.33 -7.15 4.74
N GLU A 248 9.39 -6.78 6.02
CA GLU A 248 8.58 -7.41 7.08
C GLU A 248 7.24 -6.69 7.30
N ALA A 249 6.93 -5.67 6.49
CA ALA A 249 5.70 -4.90 6.63
C ALA A 249 4.48 -5.83 6.57
N GLY A 250 3.63 -5.73 7.60
CA GLY A 250 2.45 -6.58 7.77
C GLY A 250 2.72 -8.00 8.32
N ALA A 251 3.96 -8.45 8.47
CA ALA A 251 4.25 -9.81 8.96
C ALA A 251 3.74 -10.05 10.40
N SER A 252 3.80 -9.01 11.25
CA SER A 252 3.23 -9.04 12.60
C SER A 252 1.70 -9.03 12.61
N VAL A 253 1.07 -8.34 11.65
CA VAL A 253 -0.39 -8.35 11.48
C VAL A 253 -0.85 -9.71 10.98
N TYR A 254 -0.11 -10.31 10.04
CA TYR A 254 -0.34 -11.68 9.59
C TYR A 254 -0.21 -12.66 10.75
N SER A 255 0.90 -12.64 11.49
CA SER A 255 1.19 -13.65 12.51
C SER A 255 0.14 -13.72 13.63
N ALA A 256 -0.43 -12.57 13.99
CA ALA A 256 -1.50 -12.44 14.98
C ALA A 256 -2.92 -12.67 14.39
N SER A 257 -3.05 -12.89 13.08
CA SER A 257 -4.36 -13.05 12.43
C SER A 257 -4.99 -14.42 12.69
N ALA A 258 -6.32 -14.46 12.57
CA ALA A 258 -7.07 -15.72 12.57
C ALA A 258 -6.66 -16.63 11.41
N LEU A 259 -6.31 -16.06 10.25
CA LEU A 259 -5.84 -16.80 9.09
C LEU A 259 -4.52 -17.53 9.38
N ALA A 260 -3.52 -16.84 9.93
CA ALA A 260 -2.24 -17.47 10.28
C ALA A 260 -2.40 -18.53 11.38
N SER A 261 -3.34 -18.31 12.31
CA SER A 261 -3.67 -19.30 13.34
C SER A 261 -4.30 -20.57 12.75
N ALA A 262 -5.07 -20.44 11.68
CA ALA A 262 -5.61 -21.58 10.95
C ALA A 262 -4.58 -22.26 10.04
N GLU A 263 -3.69 -21.50 9.38
CA GLU A 263 -2.62 -22.07 8.53
C GLU A 263 -1.53 -22.78 9.33
N LEU A 264 -1.21 -22.28 10.53
CA LEU A 264 -0.05 -22.69 11.33
C LEU A 264 -0.43 -22.85 12.82
N PRO A 265 -1.38 -23.76 13.14
CA PRO A 265 -1.97 -23.86 14.49
C PRO A 265 -0.94 -24.23 15.56
N GLU A 266 0.03 -25.09 15.23
CA GLU A 266 1.07 -25.58 16.14
C GLU A 266 2.23 -24.59 16.35
N LEU A 267 2.27 -23.50 15.59
CA LEU A 267 3.37 -22.53 15.66
C LEU A 267 3.01 -21.34 16.56
N ASP A 268 3.96 -20.95 17.40
CA ASP A 268 3.89 -19.72 18.17
C ASP A 268 3.77 -18.49 17.26
N VAL A 269 3.07 -17.46 17.75
CA VAL A 269 2.83 -16.20 17.01
C VAL A 269 4.14 -15.57 16.54
N SER A 270 5.22 -15.64 17.32
CA SER A 270 6.50 -15.06 16.91
C SER A 270 7.17 -15.80 15.74
N ILE A 271 6.96 -17.11 15.59
CA ILE A 271 7.55 -17.90 14.50
C ILE A 271 6.80 -17.68 13.17
N ARG A 272 5.48 -17.43 13.23
CA ARG A 272 4.66 -17.21 12.03
C ARG A 272 5.14 -16.00 11.20
N GLY A 273 5.76 -15.01 11.83
CA GLY A 273 6.41 -13.88 11.15
C GLY A 273 7.56 -14.33 10.25
N ALA A 274 8.47 -15.16 10.77
CA ALA A 274 9.58 -15.72 10.00
C ALA A 274 9.11 -16.61 8.83
N VAL A 275 8.02 -17.36 9.02
CA VAL A 275 7.39 -18.14 7.94
C VAL A 275 6.89 -17.22 6.83
N SER A 276 6.24 -16.09 7.17
CA SER A 276 5.76 -15.12 6.20
C SER A 276 6.90 -14.45 5.44
N ILE A 277 8.01 -14.11 6.11
CA ILE A 277 9.22 -13.58 5.47
C ILE A 277 9.80 -14.58 4.46
N ALA A 278 9.87 -15.86 4.81
CA ALA A 278 10.38 -16.91 3.92
C ALA A 278 9.49 -17.09 2.67
N ARG A 279 8.18 -17.20 2.87
CA ARG A 279 7.19 -17.37 1.79
C ARG A 279 7.11 -16.15 0.87
N ARG A 280 7.25 -14.95 1.43
CA ARG A 280 7.26 -13.70 0.65
C ARG A 280 8.43 -13.65 -0.34
N LEU A 281 9.58 -14.26 -0.03
CA LEU A 281 10.66 -14.37 -1.01
C LEU A 281 10.32 -15.34 -2.15
N GLN A 282 9.63 -16.45 -1.85
CA GLN A 282 9.19 -17.41 -2.87
C GLN A 282 8.20 -16.78 -3.84
N ASP A 283 7.16 -16.16 -3.30
CA ASP A 283 6.11 -15.48 -4.06
C ASP A 283 5.54 -14.30 -3.23
N PRO A 284 5.97 -13.05 -3.50
CA PRO A 284 5.49 -11.88 -2.80
C PRO A 284 3.98 -11.72 -2.90
N LEU A 285 3.41 -11.88 -4.10
CA LEU A 285 1.98 -11.68 -4.36
C LEU A 285 1.15 -12.68 -3.55
N ALA A 286 1.47 -13.97 -3.62
CA ALA A 286 0.70 -15.02 -2.95
C ALA A 286 0.73 -14.92 -1.41
N GLU A 287 1.81 -14.38 -0.84
CA GLU A 287 1.93 -14.19 0.61
C GLU A 287 1.32 -12.85 1.09
N LEU A 288 1.50 -11.77 0.35
CA LEU A 288 1.02 -10.43 0.72
C LEU A 288 -0.50 -10.30 0.67
N VAL A 289 -1.19 -11.00 -0.24
CA VAL A 289 -2.66 -10.99 -0.34
C VAL A 289 -3.37 -11.53 0.90
N LYS A 290 -2.64 -12.23 1.79
CA LYS A 290 -3.14 -12.74 3.07
C LYS A 290 -3.28 -11.65 4.13
N ILE A 291 -2.76 -10.45 3.86
CA ILE A 291 -2.72 -9.32 4.79
C ILE A 291 -3.70 -8.25 4.31
N GLU A 292 -4.33 -7.54 5.25
CA GLU A 292 -5.10 -6.35 4.89
C GLU A 292 -4.19 -5.32 4.19
N PRO A 293 -4.57 -4.77 3.01
CA PRO A 293 -3.67 -3.95 2.22
C PRO A 293 -3.13 -2.71 2.94
N LYS A 294 -3.96 -2.04 3.76
CA LYS A 294 -3.55 -0.91 4.60
C LYS A 294 -2.49 -1.26 5.65
N SER A 295 -2.36 -2.54 6.00
CA SER A 295 -1.41 -3.05 6.98
C SER A 295 -0.05 -3.40 6.36
N ILE A 296 0.09 -3.31 5.03
CA ILE A 296 1.34 -3.58 4.30
C ILE A 296 2.29 -2.36 4.34
N GLY A 297 2.01 -1.34 5.16
CA GLY A 297 2.94 -0.25 5.44
C GLY A 297 3.35 0.53 4.19
N VAL A 298 2.36 1.11 3.51
CA VAL A 298 2.51 1.63 2.13
C VAL A 298 2.96 3.09 2.07
N GLY A 299 3.03 3.79 3.21
CA GLY A 299 3.70 5.08 3.31
C GLY A 299 3.44 5.85 4.59
N GLN A 300 4.15 6.97 4.72
CA GLN A 300 4.04 7.87 5.87
C GLN A 300 2.67 8.55 5.88
N TYR A 301 2.07 8.73 7.07
CA TYR A 301 0.76 9.38 7.26
C TYR A 301 -0.45 8.58 6.71
N GLN A 302 -0.32 7.28 6.43
CA GLN A 302 -1.46 6.45 5.99
C GLN A 302 -2.65 6.47 6.96
N HIS A 303 -2.38 6.60 8.27
CA HIS A 303 -3.41 6.69 9.31
C HIS A 303 -4.04 8.09 9.45
N ASP A 304 -3.51 9.08 8.72
CA ASP A 304 -4.00 10.45 8.73
C ASP A 304 -5.00 10.73 7.58
N LEU A 305 -5.22 9.75 6.69
CA LEU A 305 -6.14 9.81 5.55
C LEU A 305 -7.53 9.23 5.87
N ASN A 306 -8.51 9.44 4.99
CA ASN A 306 -9.81 8.77 5.07
C ASN A 306 -9.66 7.25 4.90
N PRO A 307 -10.03 6.43 5.91
CA PRO A 307 -9.82 4.99 5.86
C PRO A 307 -10.57 4.30 4.72
N THR A 308 -11.81 4.71 4.43
CA THR A 308 -12.63 4.10 3.38
C THR A 308 -12.07 4.35 1.99
N LYS A 309 -11.56 5.57 1.74
CA LYS A 309 -10.94 5.92 0.45
C LYS A 309 -9.62 5.18 0.26
N LEU A 310 -8.81 5.09 1.31
CA LEU A 310 -7.57 4.33 1.30
C LEU A 310 -7.82 2.83 1.06
N ASP A 311 -8.69 2.21 1.85
CA ASP A 311 -9.01 0.78 1.75
C ASP A 311 -9.48 0.42 0.34
N ARG A 312 -10.42 1.19 -0.23
CA ARG A 312 -10.91 0.99 -1.60
C ARG A 312 -9.78 1.07 -2.64
N SER A 313 -8.89 2.06 -2.50
CA SER A 313 -7.80 2.24 -3.46
C SER A 313 -6.77 1.11 -3.38
N LEU A 314 -6.44 0.65 -2.18
CA LEU A 314 -5.46 -0.41 -2.00
C LEU A 314 -6.05 -1.78 -2.39
N ASP A 315 -7.33 -2.03 -2.11
CA ASP A 315 -8.02 -3.25 -2.57
C ASP A 315 -8.05 -3.33 -4.11
N ALA A 316 -8.30 -2.21 -4.80
CA ALA A 316 -8.27 -2.16 -6.26
C ALA A 316 -6.87 -2.49 -6.81
N VAL A 317 -5.79 -2.00 -6.18
CA VAL A 317 -4.41 -2.34 -6.58
C VAL A 317 -4.13 -3.83 -6.41
N VAL A 318 -4.61 -4.44 -5.32
CA VAL A 318 -4.44 -5.88 -5.09
C VAL A 318 -5.16 -6.68 -6.17
N GLU A 319 -6.41 -6.33 -6.47
CA GLU A 319 -7.19 -6.95 -7.54
C GLU A 319 -6.47 -6.81 -8.90
N ASP A 320 -6.02 -5.61 -9.25
CA ASP A 320 -5.28 -5.36 -10.50
C ASP A 320 -4.00 -6.22 -10.58
N CYS A 321 -3.22 -6.30 -9.51
CA CYS A 321 -1.99 -7.10 -9.49
C CYS A 321 -2.26 -8.59 -9.63
N VAL A 322 -3.25 -9.12 -8.91
CA VAL A 322 -3.60 -10.55 -8.95
C VAL A 322 -4.11 -10.95 -10.33
N ASN A 323 -4.98 -10.14 -10.94
CA ASN A 323 -5.54 -10.44 -12.25
C ASN A 323 -4.51 -10.20 -13.38
N ALA A 324 -3.60 -9.23 -13.24
CA ALA A 324 -2.52 -9.01 -14.21
C ALA A 324 -1.52 -10.18 -14.24
N VAL A 325 -1.19 -10.77 -13.08
CA VAL A 325 -0.32 -11.95 -13.02
C VAL A 325 -1.11 -13.19 -13.43
N GLY A 326 -2.37 -13.30 -13.01
CA GLY A 326 -3.19 -14.51 -13.13
C GLY A 326 -2.82 -15.56 -12.08
N VAL A 327 -3.68 -16.54 -11.86
CA VAL A 327 -3.58 -17.46 -10.70
C VAL A 327 -3.74 -18.91 -11.15
N ASP A 328 -2.80 -19.79 -10.80
CA ASP A 328 -2.99 -21.22 -11.02
C ASP A 328 -4.02 -21.78 -10.03
N VAL A 329 -5.16 -22.24 -10.54
CA VAL A 329 -6.28 -22.68 -9.72
C VAL A 329 -5.98 -23.96 -8.93
N ASN A 330 -5.01 -24.76 -9.37
CA ASN A 330 -4.65 -26.02 -8.74
C ASN A 330 -3.69 -25.86 -7.56
N THR A 331 -3.03 -24.72 -7.42
CA THR A 331 -2.06 -24.48 -6.35
C THR A 331 -2.42 -23.28 -5.47
N ALA A 332 -3.21 -22.35 -5.99
CA ALA A 332 -3.55 -21.13 -5.27
C ALA A 332 -4.33 -21.38 -3.97
N SER A 333 -4.05 -20.51 -2.99
CA SER A 333 -4.75 -20.45 -1.72
C SER A 333 -6.12 -19.79 -1.86
N PRO A 334 -7.05 -20.03 -0.90
CA PRO A 334 -8.32 -19.30 -0.87
C PRO A 334 -8.16 -17.77 -0.83
N SER A 335 -7.10 -17.27 -0.19
CA SER A 335 -6.81 -15.83 -0.08
C SER A 335 -6.43 -15.22 -1.43
N LEU A 336 -5.60 -15.91 -2.22
CA LEU A 336 -5.22 -15.45 -3.56
C LEU A 336 -6.40 -15.55 -4.53
N LEU A 337 -7.12 -16.69 -4.52
CA LEU A 337 -8.31 -16.88 -5.35
C LEU A 337 -9.41 -15.86 -5.07
N ALA A 338 -9.57 -15.42 -3.81
CA ALA A 338 -10.57 -14.42 -3.45
C ALA A 338 -10.35 -13.06 -4.12
N ARG A 339 -9.12 -12.77 -4.56
CA ARG A 339 -8.75 -11.52 -5.26
C ARG A 339 -8.89 -11.61 -6.78
N VAL A 340 -9.23 -12.78 -7.32
CA VAL A 340 -9.52 -12.96 -8.75
C VAL A 340 -10.90 -12.37 -9.07
N ALA A 341 -10.98 -11.63 -10.18
CA ALA A 341 -12.21 -11.00 -10.65
C ALA A 341 -13.35 -12.01 -10.72
N GLY A 342 -14.49 -11.70 -10.09
CA GLY A 342 -15.68 -12.55 -10.08
C GLY A 342 -15.65 -13.78 -9.15
N VAL A 343 -14.59 -14.00 -8.36
CA VAL A 343 -14.50 -15.14 -7.42
C VAL A 343 -14.93 -14.74 -6.01
N GLY A 344 -14.20 -13.83 -5.36
CA GLY A 344 -14.47 -13.42 -3.98
C GLY A 344 -14.33 -14.54 -2.93
N PRO A 345 -14.57 -14.26 -1.64
CA PRO A 345 -14.22 -15.18 -0.54
C PRO A 345 -15.01 -16.49 -0.49
N LEU A 346 -16.26 -16.51 -0.98
CA LEU A 346 -17.09 -17.71 -0.94
C LEU A 346 -16.67 -18.70 -2.03
N LEU A 347 -16.55 -18.23 -3.28
CA LEU A 347 -16.16 -19.11 -4.37
C LEU A 347 -14.71 -19.58 -4.23
N SER A 348 -13.82 -18.77 -3.65
CA SER A 348 -12.44 -19.20 -3.43
C SER A 348 -12.34 -20.44 -2.54
N ARG A 349 -13.15 -20.53 -1.47
CA ARG A 349 -13.27 -21.72 -0.63
C ARG A 349 -13.88 -22.89 -1.39
N ASN A 350 -15.00 -22.67 -2.10
CA ASN A 350 -15.66 -23.73 -2.86
C ASN A 350 -14.75 -24.33 -3.95
N ILE A 351 -13.90 -23.51 -4.59
CA ILE A 351 -12.92 -23.97 -5.60
C ILE A 351 -11.90 -24.91 -4.95
N VAL A 352 -11.35 -24.52 -3.79
CA VAL A 352 -10.37 -25.33 -3.05
C VAL A 352 -11.00 -26.61 -2.52
N GLU A 353 -12.17 -26.53 -1.89
CA GLU A 353 -12.92 -27.71 -1.42
C GLU A 353 -13.24 -28.68 -2.56
N TYR A 354 -13.63 -28.16 -3.73
CA TYR A 354 -13.87 -29.00 -4.90
C TYR A 354 -12.58 -29.69 -5.38
N ARG A 355 -11.47 -28.95 -5.47
CA ARG A 355 -10.16 -29.48 -5.87
C ARG A 355 -9.67 -30.56 -4.89
N ASP A 356 -9.82 -30.33 -3.59
CA ASP A 356 -9.37 -31.27 -2.57
C ASP A 356 -10.20 -32.56 -2.59
N ALA A 357 -11.50 -32.46 -2.87
CA ALA A 357 -12.40 -33.63 -2.96
C ALA A 357 -12.32 -34.39 -4.30
N ASN A 358 -12.03 -33.71 -5.41
CA ASN A 358 -12.13 -34.29 -6.77
C ASN A 358 -10.77 -34.40 -7.49
N GLY A 359 -9.69 -33.92 -6.86
CA GLY A 359 -8.39 -33.78 -7.48
C GLY A 359 -8.26 -32.49 -8.31
N PRO A 360 -7.08 -32.26 -8.93
CA PRO A 360 -6.80 -31.06 -9.70
C PRO A 360 -7.74 -30.91 -10.92
N PHE A 361 -8.08 -29.67 -11.23
CA PHE A 361 -8.84 -29.33 -12.44
C PHE A 361 -7.99 -29.63 -13.68
N ALA A 362 -8.52 -30.43 -14.60
CA ALA A 362 -7.85 -30.75 -15.87
C ALA A 362 -8.06 -29.68 -16.96
N THR A 363 -9.09 -28.84 -16.82
CA THR A 363 -9.44 -27.74 -17.74
C THR A 363 -10.19 -26.63 -17.00
N ARG A 364 -10.18 -25.39 -17.52
CA ARG A 364 -11.00 -24.29 -16.98
C ARG A 364 -12.48 -24.62 -16.96
N ARG A 365 -13.01 -25.30 -18.00
CA ARG A 365 -14.43 -25.67 -18.07
C ARG A 365 -14.89 -26.56 -16.91
N ALA A 366 -13.96 -27.29 -16.26
CA ALA A 366 -14.28 -28.06 -15.07
C ALA A 366 -14.68 -27.17 -13.86
N LEU A 367 -14.31 -25.89 -13.85
CA LEU A 367 -14.72 -24.92 -12.81
C LEU A 367 -16.23 -24.72 -12.76
N LEU A 368 -16.96 -24.94 -13.86
CA LEU A 368 -18.43 -24.90 -13.86
C LEU A 368 -19.08 -26.00 -13.00
N LYS A 369 -18.31 -27.00 -12.55
CA LYS A 369 -18.76 -28.01 -11.60
C LYS A 369 -18.63 -27.56 -10.14
N VAL A 370 -17.94 -26.45 -9.88
CA VAL A 370 -17.77 -25.89 -8.54
C VAL A 370 -19.11 -25.33 -8.05
N PRO A 371 -19.57 -25.70 -6.86
CA PRO A 371 -20.82 -25.18 -6.31
C PRO A 371 -20.87 -23.65 -6.31
N ARG A 372 -21.98 -23.10 -6.81
CA ARG A 372 -22.27 -21.66 -6.92
C ARG A 372 -21.41 -20.88 -7.93
N LEU A 373 -20.50 -21.53 -8.66
CA LEU A 373 -19.77 -20.93 -9.77
C LEU A 373 -20.63 -21.02 -11.04
N GLY A 374 -21.47 -20.01 -11.25
CA GLY A 374 -22.35 -19.91 -12.42
C GLY A 374 -21.65 -19.36 -13.67
N ALA A 375 -22.35 -19.37 -14.80
CA ALA A 375 -21.82 -18.92 -16.09
C ALA A 375 -21.25 -17.49 -16.05
N LYS A 376 -21.91 -16.56 -15.35
CA LYS A 376 -21.42 -15.17 -15.26
C LYS A 376 -20.13 -15.04 -14.45
N ALA A 377 -20.05 -15.75 -13.32
CA ALA A 377 -18.83 -15.79 -12.51
C ALA A 377 -17.68 -16.43 -13.29
N PHE A 378 -17.97 -17.51 -14.03
CA PHE A 378 -17.01 -18.16 -14.92
C PHE A 378 -16.49 -17.21 -16.00
N GLU A 379 -17.36 -16.48 -16.69
CA GLU A 379 -16.98 -15.48 -17.69
C GLU A 379 -16.07 -14.39 -17.09
N GLN A 380 -16.30 -13.96 -15.85
CA GLN A 380 -15.45 -12.96 -15.22
C GLN A 380 -14.08 -13.51 -14.78
N CYS A 381 -14.01 -14.75 -14.30
CA CYS A 381 -12.79 -15.28 -13.70
C CYS A 381 -11.92 -16.14 -14.64
N ALA A 382 -12.49 -16.73 -15.69
CA ALA A 382 -11.83 -17.78 -16.46
C ALA A 382 -10.56 -17.29 -17.18
N GLY A 383 -10.50 -16.02 -17.59
CA GLY A 383 -9.30 -15.45 -18.23
C GLY A 383 -8.11 -15.29 -17.27
N PHE A 384 -8.38 -15.20 -15.97
CA PHE A 384 -7.37 -14.94 -14.94
C PHE A 384 -6.96 -16.22 -14.19
N LEU A 385 -7.80 -17.26 -14.20
CA LEU A 385 -7.46 -18.57 -13.64
C LEU A 385 -6.70 -19.41 -14.65
N ARG A 386 -5.55 -19.96 -14.29
CA ARG A 386 -4.72 -20.82 -15.15
C ARG A 386 -4.80 -22.27 -14.69
N VAL A 387 -4.66 -23.19 -15.64
CA VAL A 387 -4.53 -24.64 -15.38
C VAL A 387 -3.22 -25.13 -16.01
N SER A 388 -2.14 -25.14 -15.21
CA SER A 388 -0.83 -25.59 -15.69
C SER A 388 -0.82 -27.11 -15.88
N GLY A 389 -0.28 -27.59 -17.01
CA GLY A 389 -0.19 -29.02 -17.32
C GLY A 389 -1.55 -29.70 -17.56
N GLY A 390 -2.61 -28.93 -17.83
CA GLY A 390 -3.95 -29.43 -18.13
C GLY A 390 -4.09 -30.07 -19.52
N LYS A 391 -5.31 -30.55 -19.83
CA LYS A 391 -5.63 -31.18 -21.12
C LYS A 391 -5.77 -30.18 -22.28
N GLU A 392 -6.07 -28.93 -21.97
CA GLU A 392 -6.22 -27.84 -22.95
C GLU A 392 -5.06 -26.85 -22.78
N PRO A 393 -4.10 -26.78 -23.72
CA PRO A 393 -2.93 -25.91 -23.62
C PRO A 393 -3.26 -24.42 -23.48
N LEU A 394 -4.38 -23.96 -24.05
CA LEU A 394 -4.81 -22.57 -23.93
C LEU A 394 -5.19 -22.17 -22.49
N ASP A 395 -5.53 -23.14 -21.63
CA ASP A 395 -5.86 -22.90 -20.22
C ASP A 395 -4.64 -22.44 -19.38
N ALA A 396 -3.42 -22.61 -19.88
CA ALA A 396 -2.20 -22.10 -19.26
C ALA A 396 -1.91 -20.64 -19.65
N LEU A 397 -2.61 -20.10 -20.66
CA LEU A 397 -2.41 -18.76 -21.22
C LEU A 397 -3.50 -17.79 -20.77
N ALA A 398 -3.29 -16.50 -20.99
CA ALA A 398 -4.28 -15.44 -20.71
C ALA A 398 -5.43 -15.36 -21.74
N VAL A 399 -5.50 -16.30 -22.69
CA VAL A 399 -6.58 -16.34 -23.69
C VAL A 399 -7.88 -16.72 -22.98
N HIS A 400 -8.93 -15.91 -23.12
CA HIS A 400 -10.23 -16.22 -22.53
C HIS A 400 -10.91 -17.40 -23.29
N PRO A 401 -11.65 -18.30 -22.61
CA PRO A 401 -12.36 -19.41 -23.26
C PRO A 401 -13.28 -19.03 -24.43
N GLU A 402 -13.84 -17.82 -24.42
CA GLU A 402 -14.65 -17.31 -25.54
C GLU A 402 -13.87 -17.21 -26.87
N ALA A 403 -12.56 -16.96 -26.78
CA ALA A 403 -11.67 -16.79 -27.91
C ALA A 403 -10.97 -18.10 -28.33
N TYR A 404 -11.31 -19.26 -27.75
CA TYR A 404 -10.62 -20.53 -28.05
C TYR A 404 -10.79 -20.98 -29.49
N ALA A 405 -11.98 -20.77 -30.07
CA ALA A 405 -12.21 -21.07 -31.48
C ALA A 405 -11.29 -20.23 -32.38
N LEU A 406 -11.18 -18.93 -32.10
CA LEU A 406 -10.30 -18.01 -32.81
C LEU A 406 -8.82 -18.38 -32.64
N ALA A 407 -8.37 -18.64 -31.41
CA ALA A 407 -7.00 -19.02 -31.11
C ALA A 407 -6.60 -20.32 -31.84
N LYS A 408 -7.49 -21.31 -31.92
CA LYS A 408 -7.25 -22.57 -32.65
C LYS A 408 -7.20 -22.35 -34.16
N LYS A 409 -8.04 -21.48 -34.72
CA LYS A 409 -7.97 -21.09 -36.14
C LYS A 409 -6.62 -20.43 -36.46
N LEU A 410 -6.18 -19.48 -35.63
CA LEU A 410 -4.89 -18.80 -35.78
C LEU A 410 -3.72 -19.78 -35.69
N LEU A 411 -3.71 -20.68 -34.70
CA LEU A 411 -2.68 -21.71 -34.57
C LEU A 411 -2.64 -22.64 -35.79
N SER A 412 -3.81 -23.06 -36.30
CA SER A 412 -3.88 -23.89 -37.51
C SER A 412 -3.38 -23.17 -38.75
N ALA A 413 -3.64 -21.87 -38.88
CA ALA A 413 -3.18 -21.07 -40.01
C ALA A 413 -1.67 -20.77 -39.95
N ALA A 414 -1.13 -20.58 -38.75
CA ALA A 414 0.31 -20.38 -38.54
C ALA A 414 1.12 -21.66 -38.79
N GLY A 415 0.56 -22.84 -38.50
CA GLY A 415 1.27 -24.11 -38.62
C GLY A 415 2.48 -24.16 -37.69
N THR A 416 3.69 -24.23 -38.24
CA THR A 416 4.97 -24.13 -37.50
C THR A 416 5.52 -22.70 -37.46
N GLY A 417 4.89 -21.76 -38.17
CA GLY A 417 5.27 -20.35 -38.19
C GLY A 417 4.77 -19.58 -36.98
N SER A 418 5.13 -18.30 -36.92
CA SER A 418 4.65 -17.40 -35.87
C SER A 418 3.25 -16.89 -36.19
N VAL A 419 2.35 -16.86 -35.20
CA VAL A 419 1.03 -16.22 -35.33
C VAL A 419 1.16 -14.74 -35.72
N ALA A 420 2.28 -14.08 -35.38
CA ALA A 420 2.54 -12.68 -35.71
C ALA A 420 2.72 -12.41 -37.23
N THR A 421 2.90 -13.44 -38.05
CA THR A 421 3.03 -13.29 -39.51
C THR A 421 1.70 -13.43 -40.25
N LEU A 422 0.61 -13.73 -39.53
CA LEU A 422 -0.72 -13.85 -40.11
C LEU A 422 -1.32 -12.46 -40.36
N ASP A 423 -2.07 -12.32 -41.46
CA ASP A 423 -2.91 -11.16 -41.69
C ASP A 423 -4.11 -11.19 -40.74
N ALA A 424 -4.11 -10.29 -39.76
CA ALA A 424 -5.16 -10.22 -38.75
C ALA A 424 -6.55 -10.02 -39.37
N SER A 425 -6.65 -9.31 -40.51
CA SER A 425 -7.93 -9.03 -41.16
C SER A 425 -8.66 -10.29 -41.65
N ALA A 426 -7.95 -11.40 -41.84
CA ALA A 426 -8.54 -12.69 -42.22
C ALA A 426 -9.23 -13.43 -41.04
N PHE A 427 -9.15 -12.89 -39.82
CA PHE A 427 -9.62 -13.55 -38.59
C PHE A 427 -10.52 -12.67 -37.71
N VAL A 428 -10.88 -11.48 -38.18
CA VAL A 428 -11.88 -10.63 -37.54
C VAL A 428 -13.22 -10.91 -38.23
N ASP A 429 -14.26 -11.25 -37.47
CA ASP A 429 -15.63 -11.25 -37.99
C ASP A 429 -16.10 -9.78 -38.11
N ASP A 430 -16.82 -9.43 -39.20
CA ASP A 430 -17.37 -8.07 -39.44
C ASP A 430 -18.24 -7.53 -38.28
#